data_AF-A0A532CMC7-F1
#
_entry.id   AF-A0A532CMC7-F1
#
_cell.length_a   1.000
_cell.length_b   1.000
_cell.length_c   1.000
_cell.angle_alpha   90.00
_cell.angle_beta   90.00
_cell.angle_gamma   90.00
#
_symmetry.space_group_name_H-M   'P 1'
#
loop_
_entity.id
_entity.type
_entity.pdbx_description
1 polymer ?
#
loop_
_entity_poly.entity_id
_entity_poly.type
_entity_poly.pdbx_seq_one_letter_code
_entity_poly.pdbx_strand_id
1 'polypeptide(L)' 'MHCTRCDGLMVTDSLIDLRESSIPMWMKGWRCVSCGNIVDPLIQHHRMIQQAGAVRLLKTESVLPALRHVA' A
#
# COMPACT_ATOMS: atom_id res chain seq x y z
N MET A 1 -18.98 6.87 -3.54
CA MET A 1 -17.55 6.55 -3.32
C MET A 1 -17.13 5.57 -4.42
N HIS A 2 -16.16 5.95 -5.26
CA HIS A 2 -15.64 5.10 -6.34
C HIS A 2 -14.22 4.63 -6.03
N CYS A 3 -13.88 3.45 -6.53
CA CYS A 3 -12.59 2.82 -6.30
C CYS A 3 -11.47 3.54 -7.06
N THR A 4 -10.41 3.92 -6.35
CA THR A 4 -9.22 4.57 -6.96
C THR A 4 -8.46 3.72 -7.98
N ARG A 5 -8.74 2.41 -8.08
CA ARG A 5 -8.08 1.50 -9.03
C ARG A 5 -8.88 1.19 -10.29
N CYS A 6 -10.21 1.13 -10.18
CA CYS A 6 -11.05 0.63 -11.28
C CYS A 6 -12.36 1.43 -11.44
N ASP A 7 -12.53 2.51 -10.67
CA ASP A 7 -13.74 3.33 -10.61
C ASP A 7 -15.03 2.58 -10.19
N GLY A 8 -14.91 1.31 -9.81
CA GLY A 8 -16.03 0.50 -9.33
C GLY A 8 -16.60 0.95 -7.99
N LEU A 9 -17.77 0.41 -7.64
CA LEU A 9 -18.48 0.74 -6.41
C LEU A 9 -17.68 0.32 -5.17
N MET A 10 -17.62 1.20 -4.18
CA MET A 10 -17.09 0.91 -2.85
C MET A 10 -18.20 0.78 -1.82
N VAL A 11 -18.11 -0.24 -0.98
CA VAL A 11 -19.04 -0.51 0.12
C VAL A 11 -18.28 -0.57 1.44
N THR A 12 -18.95 -0.26 2.55
CA THR A 12 -18.38 -0.40 3.89
C THR A 12 -18.27 -1.89 4.23
N ASP A 13 -17.13 -2.31 4.76
CA ASP A 13 -16.82 -3.69 5.14
C ASP A 13 -16.16 -3.73 6.53
N SER A 14 -16.34 -4.84 7.23
CA SER A 14 -15.70 -5.10 8.53
C SER A 14 -14.45 -5.93 8.30
N LEU A 15 -13.29 -5.28 8.40
CA LEU A 15 -11.99 -5.89 8.22
C LEU A 15 -11.51 -6.46 9.56
N ILE A 16 -10.97 -7.68 9.54
CA ILE A 16 -10.42 -8.33 10.74
C ILE A 16 -8.91 -8.51 10.54
N ASP A 17 -8.13 -8.00 11.48
CA ASP A 17 -6.71 -8.26 11.58
C ASP A 17 -6.48 -9.61 12.28
N LEU A 18 -6.29 -10.64 11.46
CA LEU A 18 -6.01 -12.00 11.92
C LEU A 18 -4.65 -12.16 12.62
N ARG A 19 -3.75 -11.18 12.50
CA ARG A 19 -2.44 -11.22 13.15
C ARG A 19 -2.46 -10.56 14.54
N GLU A 20 -3.59 -9.99 14.95
CA GLU A 20 -3.72 -9.26 16.20
C GLU A 20 -2.69 -8.13 16.34
N SER A 21 -2.22 -7.58 15.21
CA SER A 21 -1.21 -6.52 15.15
C SER A 21 -1.78 -5.15 15.51
N SER A 22 -3.11 -5.03 15.52
CA SER A 22 -3.89 -3.84 15.84
C SER A 22 -4.93 -4.16 16.92
N ILE A 23 -5.09 -3.25 17.90
CA ILE A 23 -6.20 -3.26 18.85
C ILE A 23 -7.04 -2.00 18.62
N PRO A 24 -8.36 -2.12 18.35
CA PRO A 24 -9.13 -3.35 18.21
C PRO A 24 -8.76 -4.16 16.96
N MET A 25 -8.93 -5.48 17.03
CA MET A 25 -8.63 -6.43 15.94
C MET A 25 -9.58 -6.31 14.74
N TRP A 26 -10.60 -5.47 14.84
CA TRP A 26 -11.57 -5.25 13.78
C TRP A 26 -11.63 -3.75 13.47
N MET A 27 -11.75 -3.43 12.18
CA MET A 27 -11.78 -2.06 11.69
C MET A 27 -12.81 -1.92 10.57
N LYS A 28 -13.50 -0.79 10.52
CA LYS A 28 -14.38 -0.47 9.38
C LYS A 28 -13.56 0.11 8.25
N GLY A 29 -13.63 -0.51 7.09
CA GLY A 29 -12.97 -0.05 5.87
C GLY A 29 -13.92 0.02 4.69
N TRP A 30 -13.40 0.50 3.56
CA TRP A 30 -14.12 0.48 2.28
C TRP A 30 -13.52 -0.58 1.37
N ARG A 31 -14.36 -1.48 0.85
CA ARG A 31 -13.96 -2.50 -0.12
C ARG A 31 -14.65 -2.26 -1.45
N CYS A 32 -13.87 -2.28 -2.53
CA CYS A 32 -14.42 -2.29 -3.87
C CYS A 32 -14.98 -3.67 -4.19
N VAL A 33 -16.25 -3.74 -4.61
CA VAL A 33 -16.91 -4.99 -4.99
C VAL A 33 -16.40 -5.53 -6.33
N SER A 34 -15.87 -4.65 -7.19
CA SER A 34 -15.41 -5.02 -8.54
C SER A 34 -13.98 -5.58 -8.55
N CYS A 35 -13.03 -4.94 -7.84
CA CYS A 35 -11.61 -5.32 -7.90
C CYS A 35 -11.01 -5.73 -6.54
N GLY A 36 -11.79 -5.66 -5.46
CA GLY A 36 -11.32 -6.01 -4.12
C GLY A 36 -10.36 -5.01 -3.49
N ASN A 37 -10.12 -3.83 -4.08
CA ASN A 37 -9.28 -2.81 -3.46
C ASN A 37 -9.90 -2.36 -2.13
N ILE A 38 -9.09 -2.38 -1.08
CA ILE A 38 -9.46 -1.94 0.27
C ILE A 38 -8.81 -0.58 0.54
N VAL A 39 -9.62 0.34 1.06
CA VAL A 39 -9.20 1.64 1.58
C VAL A 39 -9.60 1.72 3.04
N ASP A 40 -8.59 1.84 3.87
CA ASP A 40 -8.65 1.86 5.32
C ASP A 40 -7.47 2.73 5.83
N PRO A 41 -7.62 3.57 6.86
CA PRO A 41 -6.55 4.46 7.30
C PRO A 41 -5.25 3.73 7.69
N LEU A 42 -5.35 2.56 8.34
CA LEU A 42 -4.17 1.79 8.76
C LEU A 42 -3.49 1.14 7.55
N ILE A 43 -4.26 0.49 6.68
CA ILE A 43 -3.75 -0.09 5.42
C ILE A 43 -3.11 1.00 4.56
N GLN A 44 -3.74 2.17 4.46
CA GLN A 44 -3.22 3.31 3.70
C GLN A 44 -1.91 3.83 4.31
N HIS A 45 -1.85 3.99 5.63
CA HIS A 45 -0.64 4.40 6.33
C HIS A 45 0.53 3.42 6.10
N HIS A 46 0.29 2.12 6.24
CA HIS A 46 1.30 1.10 5.96
C HIS A 46 1.76 1.12 4.50
N ARG A 47 0.84 1.29 3.53
CA ARG A 47 1.21 1.44 2.12
C ARG A 47 2.06 2.69 1.88
N MET A 48 1.74 3.81 2.51
CA MET A 48 2.54 5.04 2.40
C MET A 48 3.96 4.85 2.97
N ILE A 49 4.10 4.19 4.12
CA ILE A 49 5.42 3.87 4.71
C ILE A 49 6.21 2.98 3.76
N GLN A 50 5.60 1.91 3.24
CA GLN A 50 6.24 0.99 2.31
C GLN A 50 6.66 1.68 1.01
N GLN A 51 5.81 2.56 0.47
CA GLN A 51 6.13 3.35 -0.72
C GLN A 51 7.26 4.34 -0.45
N ALA A 52 7.25 5.05 0.68
CA ALA A 52 8.33 5.95 1.05
C ALA A 52 9.67 5.21 1.22
N GLY A 53 9.66 4.01 1.81
CA GLY A 53 10.82 3.13 1.91
C GLY A 53 11.29 2.62 0.54
N ALA A 54 10.38 2.17 -0.32
CA ALA A 54 10.70 1.72 -1.67
C ALA A 54 11.28 2.85 -2.54
N VAL A 55 10.76 4.08 -2.43
CA VAL A 55 11.31 5.26 -3.10
C VAL A 55 12.74 5.54 -2.63
N ARG A 56 13.05 5.35 -1.35
CA ARG A 56 14.43 5.48 -0.85
C ARG A 56 15.37 4.43 -1.44
N LEU A 57 14.94 3.18 -1.57
CA LEU A 57 15.74 2.12 -2.17
C LEU A 57 16.03 2.39 -3.66
N LEU A 58 15.00 2.74 -4.43
CA LEU A 58 15.16 3.09 -5.85
C LEU A 58 16.08 4.30 -6.06
N LYS A 59 16.06 5.27 -5.14
CA LYS A 59 16.98 6.42 -5.21
C LYS A 59 18.44 5.99 -5.02
N THR A 60 18.71 5.02 -4.14
CA THR A 60 20.07 4.52 -3.88
C THR A 60 20.64 3.75 -5.07
N GLU A 61 19.83 3.00 -5.83
CA GLU A 61 20.30 2.26 -7.03
C GLU A 61 20.71 3.18 -8.19
N SER A 62 20.27 4.44 -8.18
CA SER A 62 20.69 5.44 -9.19
C SER A 62 22.11 5.99 -8.99
N VAL A 63 22.82 5.59 -7.92
CA VAL A 63 24.19 6.02 -7.58
C VAL A 63 25.21 4.88 -7.72
N LEU A 64 25.03 3.97 -8.69
CA LEU A 64 26.12 3.08 -9.10
C LEU A 64 27.03 3.82 -10.10
N PRO A 65 28.29 4.16 -9.75
CA PRO A 65 29.18 4.81 -10.69
C PRO A 65 29.50 3.82 -11.80
N ALA A 66 29.30 4.24 -13.05
CA ALA A 66 29.74 3.48 -14.22
C ALA A 66 31.24 3.17 -14.06
N LEU A 67 31.56 1.91 -13.77
CA LEU A 67 32.93 1.40 -13.77
C LEU A 67 33.48 1.63 -15.18
N ARG A 68 34.36 2.63 -15.30
CA ARG A 68 35.11 2.88 -16.53
C ARG A 68 35.96 1.63 -16.79
N HIS A 69 35.63 0.91 -17.86
CA HIS A 69 36.53 -0.06 -18.46
C HIS A 69 37.84 0.66 -18.81
N VAL A 70 38.92 0.28 -18.14
CA VAL A 70 40.29 0.61 -18.56
C VAL A 70 40.75 -0.57 -19.42
N ALA A 71 41.03 -0.26 -20.69
CA ALA A 71 41.69 -1.16 -21.64
C ALA A 71 43.21 -1.18 -21.39
#